data_AF-A0A7H4P7S1-F1
#
_entry.id   AF-A0A7H4P7S1-F1
#
_cell.length_a   1.000
_cell.length_b   1.000
_cell.length_c   1.000
_cell.angle_alpha   90.00
_cell.angle_beta   90.00
_cell.angle_gamma   90.00
#
_symmetry.space_group_name_H-M   'P 1'
#
loop_
_entity.id
_entity.type
_entity.pdbx_description
1 polymer ?
#
loop_
_entity_poly.entity_id
_entity_poly.type
_entity_poly.pdbx_seq_one_letter_code
_entity_poly.pdbx_strand_id
1 'polypeptide(L)' 'MSDEPLRPDPDRLLQHTAAPHRGKLKVFFGACAGVGKTWAMLAEAQRLRAQGLDILIGVAENPRA' A
#
# COMPACT_ATOMS: atom_id res chain seq x y z
N MET A 1 -43.28 14.39 23.21
CA MET A 1 -42.11 15.08 22.66
C MET A 1 -41.24 14.01 22.05
N SER A 2 -41.20 13.93 20.72
CA SER A 2 -40.49 12.88 19.99
C SER A 2 -38.99 13.13 20.13
N ASP A 3 -38.30 12.19 20.76
CA ASP A 3 -36.84 12.17 20.83
C ASP A 3 -36.33 11.60 19.50
N GLU A 4 -36.39 12.43 18.46
CA GLU A 4 -35.83 12.10 17.15
C GLU A 4 -34.30 12.10 17.31
N PRO A 5 -33.60 10.97 17.10
CA PRO A 5 -32.15 10.93 17.28
C PRO A 5 -31.51 11.94 16.33
N LEU A 6 -30.83 12.93 16.92
CA LEU A 6 -30.11 13.98 16.22
C LEU A 6 -29.20 13.31 15.17
N ARG A 7 -29.50 13.53 13.88
CA ARG A 7 -28.72 12.97 12.77
C ARG A 7 -27.27 13.45 12.92
N PRO A 8 -26.29 12.54 13.08
CA PRO A 8 -24.91 12.95 13.24
C PRO A 8 -24.42 13.65 11.97
N ASP A 9 -23.60 14.68 12.19
CA ASP A 9 -22.96 15.44 11.12
C ASP A 9 -22.09 14.51 10.26
N PRO A 10 -22.35 14.40 8.94
CA PRO A 10 -21.56 13.54 8.05
C PRO A 10 -20.08 13.89 8.04
N ASP A 11 -19.71 15.16 8.22
CA ASP A 11 -18.31 15.58 8.21
C ASP A 11 -17.55 15.04 9.43
N ARG A 12 -18.23 14.92 10.58
CA ARG A 12 -17.64 14.28 11.77
C ARG A 12 -17.37 12.79 11.55
N LEU A 13 -18.24 12.09 10.82
CA LEU A 13 -18.03 10.68 10.49
C LEU A 13 -16.83 10.49 9.54
N LEU A 14 -16.65 11.40 8.59
CA LEU A 14 -15.50 11.39 7.68
C LEU A 14 -14.16 11.66 8.40
N GLN A 15 -14.16 12.55 9.40
CA GLN A 15 -12.97 12.83 10.22
C GLN A 15 -12.48 11.59 11.00
N HIS A 16 -13.40 10.72 11.45
CA HIS A 16 -13.05 9.47 12.14
C HIS A 16 -12.53 8.36 11.20
N THR A 17 -12.74 8.50 9.89
CA THR A 17 -12.29 7.52 8.88
C THR A 17 -10.99 7.92 8.17
N ALA A 18 -10.53 9.15 8.38
CA ALA A 18 -9.24 9.64 7.91
C ALA A 18 -8.09 9.02 8.73
N ALA A 19 -7.92 7.70 8.63
CA ALA A 19 -6.71 7.04 9.10
C ALA A 19 -5.51 7.64 8.36
N PRO A 20 -4.36 7.85 9.04
CA PRO A 20 -3.16 8.34 8.38
C PRO A 20 -2.84 7.45 7.18
N HIS A 21 -2.63 8.07 6.02
CA HIS A 21 -2.26 7.36 4.79
C HIS A 21 -0.94 6.61 5.03
N ARG A 22 -1.04 5.33 5.34
CA ARG A 22 0.09 4.42 5.34
C ARG A 22 0.33 3.96 3.91
N GLY A 23 1.59 4.01 3.47
CA GLY A 23 2.00 3.38 2.20
C GLY A 23 1.69 1.87 2.19
N LYS A 24 1.57 1.30 1.00
CA LYS A 24 1.36 -0.14 0.81
C LYS A 24 2.70 -0.86 0.60
N LEU A 25 3.03 -1.81 1.45
CA LEU A 25 4.20 -2.70 1.27
C LEU A 25 3.80 -3.92 0.45
N LYS A 26 4.54 -4.22 -0.63
CA LYS A 26 4.39 -5.42 -1.45
C LYS A 26 5.71 -6.19 -1.47
N VAL A 27 5.68 -7.47 -1.14
CA VAL A 27 6.86 -8.34 -1.05
C VAL A 27 6.85 -9.37 -2.18
N PHE A 28 7.98 -9.53 -2.86
CA PHE A 28 8.16 -10.49 -3.96
C PHE A 28 8.99 -11.69 -3.48
N PHE A 29 8.32 -12.80 -3.16
CA PHE A 29 8.96 -14.05 -2.77
C PHE A 29 9.26 -14.95 -3.98
N GLY A 30 10.12 -15.94 -3.80
CA GLY A 30 10.47 -16.87 -4.87
C GLY A 30 11.26 -18.07 -4.36
N ALA A 31 10.86 -19.25 -4.82
CA ALA A 31 11.29 -20.55 -4.29
C ALA A 31 12.73 -20.93 -4.65
N CYS A 32 13.31 -20.31 -5.69
CA CYS A 32 14.65 -20.62 -6.19
C CYS A 32 15.47 -19.35 -6.51
N ALA A 33 16.78 -19.53 -6.65
CA ALA A 33 17.66 -18.52 -7.23
C ALA A 33 17.31 -18.30 -8.71
N GLY A 34 17.44 -17.07 -9.21
CA GLY A 34 17.17 -16.76 -10.62
C GLY A 34 15.69 -16.75 -11.05
N VAL A 35 14.73 -17.05 -10.16
CA VAL A 35 13.29 -17.11 -10.47
C VAL A 35 12.65 -15.75 -10.87
N GLY A 36 13.42 -14.68 -10.93
CA GLY A 36 12.96 -13.39 -11.45
C GLY A 36 12.25 -12.48 -10.44
N LYS A 37 12.45 -12.66 -9.13
CA LYS A 37 11.86 -11.79 -8.09
C LYS A 37 12.13 -10.30 -8.34
N THR A 38 13.38 -9.95 -8.66
CA THR A 38 13.79 -8.58 -8.97
C THR A 38 13.13 -8.06 -10.24
N TRP A 39 13.03 -8.89 -11.28
CA TRP A 39 12.38 -8.51 -12.53
C TRP A 39 10.89 -8.23 -12.31
N ALA A 40 10.18 -9.12 -11.60
CA ALA A 40 8.78 -8.95 -11.28
C ALA A 40 8.53 -7.69 -10.42
N MET A 41 9.41 -7.41 -9.46
CA MET A 41 9.38 -6.20 -8.64
C MET A 41 9.50 -4.94 -9.51
N LEU A 42 10.47 -4.89 -10.42
CA LEU A 42 10.71 -3.73 -11.27
C LEU A 42 9.61 -3.54 -12.33
N ALA A 43 9.10 -4.62 -12.92
CA ALA A 43 7.99 -4.56 -13.87
C ALA A 43 6.72 -3.98 -13.23
N GLU A 44 6.41 -4.40 -12.00
CA GLU A 44 5.29 -3.83 -11.25
C GLU A 44 5.54 -2.37 -10.86
N ALA A 45 6.76 -2.02 -10.42
CA ALA A 45 7.09 -0.64 -10.10
C ALA A 45 6.93 0.29 -11.32
N GLN A 46 7.35 -0.15 -12.51
CA GLN A 46 7.14 0.61 -13.75
C GLN A 46 5.65 0.81 -14.05
N ARG A 47 4.83 -0.24 -13.88
CA ARG A 47 3.38 -0.17 -14.07
C ARG A 47 2.73 0.82 -13.10
N LEU A 48 3.09 0.77 -11.82
CA LEU A 48 2.54 1.67 -10.80
C LEU A 48 3.00 3.12 -11.00
N ARG A 49 4.27 3.33 -11.39
CA ARG A 49 4.78 4.65 -11.76
C ARG A 49 4.03 5.23 -12.95
N ALA A 50 3.70 4.42 -13.96
CA ALA A 50 2.88 4.85 -15.10
C ALA A 50 1.44 5.24 -14.70
N GLN A 51 0.97 4.80 -13.53
CA GLN A 51 -0.32 5.19 -12.94
C GLN A 51 -0.22 6.45 -12.06
N GLY A 52 0.95 7.08 -11.98
CA GLY A 52 1.17 8.29 -11.18
C GLY A 52 1.35 8.05 -9.69
N LEU A 53 1.59 6.80 -9.26
CA LEU A 53 1.88 6.48 -7.87
C LEU A 53 3.34 6.83 -7.53
N ASP A 54 3.55 7.31 -6.30
CA ASP A 54 4.87 7.46 -5.71
C ASP A 54 5.38 6.10 -5.22
N ILE A 55 6.57 5.69 -5.66
CA ILE A 55 7.10 4.33 -5.49
C ILE A 55 8.51 4.38 -4.91
N LEU A 56 8.69 3.65 -3.80
CA LEU A 56 9.98 3.35 -3.21
C LEU A 56 10.33 1.88 -3.44
N ILE A 57 11.57 1.59 -3.82
CA ILE A 57 12.09 0.23 -4.01
C ILE A 57 13.22 0.00 -3.03
N GLY A 58 13.14 -1.10 -2.27
CA GLY A 58 14.21 -1.57 -1.39
C GLY A 58 14.61 -2.99 -1.74
N VAL A 59 15.92 -3.25 -1.79
CA VAL A 59 16.48 -4.59 -1.96
C VAL A 59 17.13 -4.98 -0.64
N ALA A 60 16.66 -6.08 -0.05
CA ALA A 60 17.29 -6.71 1.10
C ALA A 60 17.91 -8.03 0.64
N GLU A 61 19.23 -8.04 0.47
CA GLU A 61 20.02 -9.23 0.17
C GLU A 61 20.98 -9.49 1.32
N ASN A 62 21.14 -10.76 1.69
CA ASN A 62 22.15 -11.16 2.67
C ASN A 62 23.25 -11.94 1.93
N PRO A 63 24.45 -11.38 1.70
CA PRO A 63 25.49 -11.98 0.85
C PRO A 63 26.13 -13.28 1.35
N ARG A 64 25.55 -13.98 2.34
CA ARG A 64 26.13 -15.20 2.92
C ARG A 64 25.05 -16.21 3.31
N ALA A 65 25.20 -17.42 2.78
CA ALA A 65 24.83 -18.70 3.38
C ALA A 65 26.08 -19.58 3.35
#